data_AF-A0A929RQH0-F1
#
_entry.id   AF-A0A929RQH0-F1
#
_cell.length_a   1.000
_cell.length_b   1.000
_cell.length_c   1.000
_cell.angle_alpha   90.00
_cell.angle_beta   90.00
_cell.angle_gamma   90.00
#
_symmetry.space_group_name_H-M   'P 1'
#
loop_
_entity.id
_entity.type
_entity.pdbx_description
1 polymer ?
#
loop_
_entity_poly.entity_id
_entity_poly.type
_entity_poly.pdbx_seq_one_letter_code
_entity_poly.pdbx_strand_id
1 'polypeptide(L)'
;SVASPVRQVAQSEGTILEKTQLLMVLVTVLALIASALAIANLVTAGVMERSSEIGLMKAVGAKDKQIIALFLTETIIIGLVGGAVGYGGGLALAQAIGYMVFHSSIAFAPVVVGLVAVLVILVVLGASIPAIRYLLRLNAAEVLHGR
;
A
#
# COMPACT_ATOMS: atom_id res chain seq x y z
N SER A 1 -24.73 19.87 43.37
CA SER A 1 -23.28 19.77 43.14
C SER A 1 -22.89 18.31 42.89
N VAL A 2 -23.30 17.76 41.73
CA VAL A 2 -23.07 16.35 41.32
C VAL A 2 -22.55 16.26 39.88
N ALA A 3 -22.32 17.40 39.22
CA ALA A 3 -21.95 17.50 37.80
C ALA A 3 -20.43 17.40 37.55
N SER A 4 -19.58 17.57 38.58
CA SER A 4 -18.13 17.46 38.47
C SER A 4 -17.60 16.04 38.25
N PRO A 5 -18.06 14.98 38.96
CA PRO A 5 -17.52 13.63 38.75
C PRO A 5 -17.86 13.04 37.38
N VAL A 6 -19.06 13.32 36.84
CA VAL A 6 -19.48 12.82 35.52
C VAL A 6 -18.65 13.43 34.39
N ARG A 7 -18.28 14.72 34.49
CA ARG A 7 -17.38 15.36 33.51
C ARG A 7 -15.95 14.85 33.61
N GLN A 8 -15.48 14.50 34.81
CA GLN A 8 -14.13 13.95 35.01
C GLN A 8 -13.99 12.51 34.50
N VAL A 9 -15.05 11.68 34.64
CA VAL A 9 -15.10 10.34 34.03
C VAL A 9 -15.19 10.45 32.51
N ALA A 10 -16.05 11.33 31.97
CA ALA A 10 -16.13 11.55 30.52
C ALA A 10 -14.82 12.11 29.91
N GLN A 11 -14.09 12.97 30.64
CA GLN A 11 -12.76 13.47 30.23
C GLN A 11 -11.68 12.38 30.30
N SER A 12 -11.76 11.50 31.31
CA SER A 12 -10.81 10.38 31.44
C SER A 12 -11.05 9.30 30.39
N GLU A 13 -12.31 8.97 30.09
CA GLU A 13 -12.69 8.09 28.98
C GLU A 13 -12.27 8.69 27.63
N GLY A 14 -12.54 9.97 27.40
CA GLY A 14 -12.10 10.67 26.18
C GLY A 14 -10.59 10.62 25.98
N THR A 15 -9.80 10.82 27.05
CA THR A 15 -8.33 10.76 26.98
C THR A 15 -7.82 9.34 26.69
N ILE A 16 -8.49 8.30 27.22
CA ILE A 16 -8.10 6.89 26.97
C ILE A 16 -8.46 6.47 25.54
N LEU A 17 -9.63 6.89 25.05
CA LEU A 17 -10.06 6.64 23.68
C LEU A 17 -9.13 7.33 22.67
N GLU A 18 -8.78 8.59 22.92
CA GLU A 18 -7.86 9.35 22.07
C GLU A 18 -6.46 8.72 22.04
N LYS A 19 -5.93 8.30 23.20
CA LYS A 19 -4.64 7.59 23.26
C LYS A 19 -4.66 6.26 22.50
N THR A 20 -5.73 5.47 22.66
CA THR A 20 -5.89 4.20 21.96
C THR A 20 -5.99 4.42 20.45
N GLN A 21 -6.76 5.42 20.02
CA GLN A 21 -6.89 5.79 18.62
C GLN A 21 -5.54 6.24 18.04
N LEU A 22 -4.78 7.06 18.76
CA LEU A 22 -3.46 7.53 18.32
C LEU A 22 -2.50 6.35 18.13
N LEU A 23 -2.47 5.41 19.06
CA LEU A 23 -1.66 4.18 18.93
C LEU A 23 -2.08 3.36 17.71
N MET A 24 -3.38 3.17 17.45
CA MET A 24 -3.85 2.45 16.26
C MET A 24 -3.48 3.16 14.96
N VAL A 25 -3.59 4.49 14.92
CA VAL A 25 -3.17 5.28 13.76
C VAL A 25 -1.66 5.14 13.54
N LEU A 26 -0.86 5.21 14.60
CA LEU A 26 0.59 5.02 14.51
C LEU A 26 0.94 3.64 13.94
N VAL A 27 0.34 2.57 14.46
CA VAL A 27 0.55 1.20 13.95
C VAL A 27 0.13 1.10 12.48
N THR A 28 -0.98 1.73 12.11
CA THR A 28 -1.46 1.75 10.72
C THR A 28 -0.47 2.44 9.79
N VAL A 29 0.07 3.59 10.20
CA VAL A 29 1.08 4.33 9.41
C VAL A 29 2.37 3.51 9.27
N LEU A 30 2.84 2.89 10.36
CA LEU A 30 4.04 2.04 10.31
C LEU A 30 3.84 0.81 9.41
N ALA A 31 2.67 0.16 9.51
CA ALA A 31 2.32 -0.95 8.62
C ALA A 31 2.28 -0.51 7.16
N LEU A 32 1.73 0.68 6.89
CA LEU A 32 1.67 1.25 5.54
C LEU A 32 3.06 1.51 4.96
N ILE A 33 3.97 2.06 5.76
CA ILE A 33 5.37 2.26 5.37
C ILE A 33 6.05 0.92 5.09
N ALA A 34 5.88 -0.07 5.97
CA ALA A 34 6.46 -1.40 5.80
C ALA A 34 5.95 -2.09 4.53
N SER A 35 4.64 -2.02 4.25
CA SER A 35 4.05 -2.53 3.02
C SER A 35 4.57 -1.82 1.77
N ALA A 36 4.70 -0.49 1.80
CA ALA A 36 5.25 0.27 0.68
C ALA A 36 6.70 -0.15 0.36
N LEU A 37 7.53 -0.36 1.39
CA LEU A 37 8.90 -0.85 1.23
C LEU A 37 8.94 -2.29 0.70
N ALA A 38 8.05 -3.17 1.18
CA ALA A 38 7.94 -4.54 0.70
C ALA A 38 7.60 -4.58 -0.80
N ILE A 39 6.65 -3.75 -1.24
CA ILE A 39 6.28 -3.64 -2.65
C ILE A 39 7.44 -3.07 -3.47
N ALA A 40 8.10 -2.01 -3.00
CA ALA A 40 9.26 -1.43 -3.67
C ALA A 40 10.38 -2.47 -3.88
N ASN A 41 10.66 -3.28 -2.86
CA ASN A 41 11.65 -4.37 -2.96
C ASN A 41 11.22 -5.45 -3.95
N LEU A 42 9.94 -5.88 -3.91
CA LEU A 42 9.41 -6.88 -4.82
C LEU A 42 9.50 -6.42 -6.28
N VAL A 43 9.08 -5.19 -6.56
CA VAL A 43 9.15 -4.59 -7.90
C VAL A 43 10.60 -4.49 -8.37
N THR A 44 11.51 -4.05 -7.50
CA THR A 44 12.94 -3.94 -7.84
C THR A 44 13.56 -5.30 -8.14
N ALA A 45 13.28 -6.32 -7.32
CA ALA A 45 13.74 -7.68 -7.54
C ALA A 45 13.21 -8.26 -8.87
N GLY A 46 11.91 -8.07 -9.16
CA GLY A 46 11.32 -8.53 -10.40
C GLY A 46 11.89 -7.84 -11.65
N VAL A 47 12.21 -6.55 -11.57
CA VAL A 47 12.91 -5.85 -12.67
C VAL A 47 14.31 -6.42 -12.88
N MET A 48 15.00 -6.78 -11.81
CA MET A 48 16.36 -7.34 -11.88
C MET A 48 16.36 -8.74 -12.52
N GLU A 49 15.40 -9.60 -12.17
CA GLU A 49 15.23 -10.93 -12.81
C GLU A 49 14.89 -10.82 -14.29
N ARG A 50 14.05 -9.84 -14.67
CA ARG A 50 13.62 -9.60 -16.06
C ARG A 50 14.54 -8.66 -16.83
N SER A 51 15.67 -8.26 -16.24
CA SER A 51 16.61 -7.29 -16.81
C SER A 51 17.21 -7.77 -18.14
N SER A 52 17.45 -9.08 -18.29
CA SER A 52 17.93 -9.69 -19.54
C SER A 52 16.92 -9.57 -20.68
N GLU A 53 15.63 -9.80 -20.40
CA GLU A 53 14.53 -9.64 -21.37
C GLU A 53 14.36 -8.16 -21.77
N ILE A 54 14.47 -7.24 -20.81
CA ILE A 54 14.40 -5.80 -21.04
C ILE A 54 15.59 -5.34 -21.89
N GLY A 55 16.79 -5.86 -21.62
CA GLY A 55 18.00 -5.61 -22.40
C GLY A 55 17.84 -6.06 -23.85
N LEU A 56 17.26 -7.25 -24.08
CA LEU A 56 16.94 -7.74 -25.41
C LEU A 56 15.89 -6.87 -26.11
N MET A 57 14.81 -6.49 -25.42
CA MET A 57 13.79 -5.57 -25.94
C MET A 57 14.40 -4.23 -26.37
N LYS A 58 15.29 -3.65 -25.56
CA LYS A 58 15.99 -2.41 -25.91
C LYS A 58 16.94 -2.59 -27.10
N ALA A 59 17.60 -3.74 -27.22
CA ALA A 59 18.48 -4.06 -28.36
C ALA A 59 17.71 -4.21 -29.69
N VAL A 60 16.45 -4.65 -29.64
CA VAL A 60 15.55 -4.73 -30.81
C VAL A 60 14.85 -3.39 -31.08
N GLY A 61 15.09 -2.36 -30.27
CA GLY A 61 14.62 -0.98 -30.48
C GLY A 61 13.37 -0.59 -29.67
N ALA A 62 12.98 -1.35 -28.64
CA ALA A 62 11.90 -0.97 -27.76
C ALA A 62 12.25 0.32 -26.99
N LYS A 63 11.27 1.23 -26.89
CA LYS A 63 11.44 2.52 -26.18
C LYS A 63 11.24 2.31 -24.67
N ASP A 64 12.03 3.02 -23.85
CA ASP A 64 11.90 2.97 -22.37
C ASP A 64 10.47 3.25 -21.88
N LYS A 65 9.70 4.07 -22.61
CA LYS A 65 8.28 4.35 -22.32
C LYS A 65 7.38 3.09 -22.39
N GLN A 66 7.66 2.16 -23.29
CA GLN A 66 6.88 0.93 -23.43
C GLN A 66 7.14 0.00 -22.24
N ILE A 67 8.39 -0.08 -21.81
CA ILE A 67 8.79 -0.87 -20.65
C ILE A 67 8.17 -0.28 -19.37
N ILE A 68 8.26 1.05 -19.19
CA ILE A 68 7.63 1.73 -18.04
C ILE A 68 6.11 1.50 -18.03
N ALA A 69 5.43 1.59 -19.19
CA ALA A 69 3.99 1.35 -19.28
C ALA A 69 3.59 -0.09 -18.92
N LEU A 70 4.41 -1.08 -19.32
CA LEU A 70 4.20 -2.48 -18.96
C LEU A 70 4.27 -2.68 -17.45
N PHE A 71 5.35 -2.20 -16.82
CA PHE A 71 5.53 -2.31 -15.36
C PHE A 71 4.46 -1.55 -14.57
N LEU A 72 4.07 -0.37 -15.05
CA LEU A 72 3.01 0.41 -14.41
C LEU A 72 1.68 -0.34 -14.47
N THR A 73 1.36 -0.97 -15.59
CA THR A 73 0.14 -1.78 -15.75
C THR A 73 0.16 -3.00 -14.84
N GLU A 74 1.29 -3.71 -14.77
CA GLU A 74 1.49 -4.86 -13.86
C GLU A 74 1.29 -4.44 -12.39
N THR A 75 1.91 -3.34 -11.99
CA THR A 75 1.81 -2.82 -10.61
C THR A 75 0.40 -2.33 -10.29
N ILE A 76 -0.30 -1.70 -11.24
CA ILE A 76 -1.69 -1.28 -11.08
C ILE A 76 -2.59 -2.50 -10.86
N ILE A 77 -2.44 -3.56 -11.67
CA ILE A 77 -3.24 -4.78 -11.53
C ILE A 77 -3.00 -5.41 -10.15
N ILE A 78 -1.75 -5.55 -9.73
CA ILE A 78 -1.39 -6.09 -8.41
C ILE A 78 -1.98 -5.21 -7.30
N GLY A 79 -1.88 -3.88 -7.41
CA GLY A 79 -2.42 -2.93 -6.44
C GLY A 79 -3.94 -2.98 -6.34
N LEU A 80 -4.65 -3.11 -7.46
CA LEU A 80 -6.10 -3.24 -7.49
C LEU A 80 -6.57 -4.56 -6.87
N VAL A 81 -5.94 -5.68 -7.25
CA VAL A 81 -6.30 -7.00 -6.70
C VAL A 81 -5.98 -7.05 -5.21
N GLY A 82 -4.77 -6.63 -4.81
CA GLY A 82 -4.38 -6.57 -3.40
C GLY A 82 -5.25 -5.63 -2.58
N GLY A 83 -5.60 -4.46 -3.13
CA GLY A 83 -6.50 -3.51 -2.49
C GLY A 83 -7.92 -4.05 -2.32
N ALA A 84 -8.47 -4.71 -3.34
CA ALA A 84 -9.80 -5.33 -3.27
C ALA A 84 -9.84 -6.47 -2.25
N VAL A 85 -8.85 -7.37 -2.28
CA VAL A 85 -8.74 -8.48 -1.34
C VAL A 85 -8.49 -7.98 0.09
N GLY A 86 -7.59 -7.00 0.26
CA GLY A 86 -7.30 -6.40 1.55
C GLY A 86 -8.50 -5.67 2.15
N TYR A 87 -9.23 -4.89 1.35
CA TYR A 87 -10.45 -4.21 1.78
C TYR A 87 -11.54 -5.20 2.16
N GLY A 88 -11.81 -6.20 1.30
CA GLY A 88 -12.81 -7.22 1.56
C GLY A 88 -12.48 -8.07 2.79
N GLY A 89 -11.22 -8.51 2.93
CA GLY A 89 -10.75 -9.25 4.09
C GLY A 89 -10.78 -8.44 5.38
N GLY A 90 -10.36 -7.17 5.31
CA GLY A 90 -10.42 -6.25 6.45
C GLY A 90 -11.85 -6.01 6.93
N LEU A 91 -12.79 -5.80 6.01
CA LEU A 91 -14.22 -5.70 6.33
C LEU A 91 -14.76 -6.99 6.94
N ALA A 92 -14.44 -8.15 6.37
CA ALA A 92 -14.89 -9.43 6.88
C ALA A 92 -14.40 -9.67 8.32
N LEU A 93 -13.13 -9.37 8.59
CA LEU A 93 -12.56 -9.45 9.93
C LEU A 93 -13.21 -8.45 10.89
N ALA A 94 -13.44 -7.22 10.44
CA ALA A 94 -14.12 -6.20 11.23
C ALA A 94 -15.54 -6.67 11.60
N GLN A 95 -16.31 -7.19 10.65
CA GLN A 95 -17.65 -7.73 10.90
C GLN A 95 -17.61 -8.94 11.86
N ALA A 96 -16.66 -9.85 11.69
CA ALA A 96 -16.52 -11.02 12.57
C ALA A 96 -16.24 -10.62 14.02
N ILE A 97 -15.32 -9.67 14.23
CA ILE A 97 -15.01 -9.13 15.56
C ILE A 97 -16.20 -8.35 16.12
N GLY A 98 -16.85 -7.51 15.29
CA GLY A 98 -18.03 -6.75 15.67
C GLY A 98 -19.18 -7.62 16.16
N TYR A 99 -19.45 -8.71 15.45
CA TYR A 99 -20.49 -9.67 15.81
C TYR A 99 -20.14 -10.44 17.09
N MET A 100 -18.93 -10.98 17.21
CA MET A 100 -18.52 -11.76 18.39
C MET A 100 -18.44 -10.94 19.68
N VAL A 101 -17.99 -9.69 19.60
CA VAL A 101 -17.70 -8.88 20.79
C VAL A 101 -18.87 -7.97 21.16
N PHE A 102 -19.47 -7.29 20.18
CA PHE A 102 -20.43 -6.21 20.42
C PHE A 102 -21.87 -6.56 20.03
N HIS A 103 -22.12 -7.74 19.44
CA HIS A 103 -23.42 -8.14 18.89
C HIS A 103 -24.03 -7.07 17.95
N SER A 104 -23.18 -6.24 17.35
CA SER A 104 -23.58 -5.08 16.56
C SER A 104 -22.82 -5.09 15.25
N SER A 105 -23.52 -4.82 14.14
CA SER A 105 -22.93 -4.76 12.82
C SER A 105 -22.13 -3.47 12.65
N ILE A 106 -20.89 -3.58 12.18
CA ILE A 106 -20.07 -2.41 11.88
C ILE A 106 -20.63 -1.77 10.60
N ALA A 107 -20.97 -0.48 10.66
CA ALA A 107 -21.51 0.25 9.52
C ALA A 107 -20.44 0.47 8.43
N PHE A 108 -20.81 0.25 7.17
CA PHE A 108 -19.97 0.57 6.02
C PHE A 108 -19.78 2.08 5.92
N ALA A 109 -18.57 2.56 6.19
CA ALA A 109 -18.22 3.95 5.98
C ALA A 109 -17.65 4.14 4.55
N PRO A 110 -18.37 4.79 3.62
CA PRO A 110 -17.90 4.98 2.24
C PRO A 110 -16.61 5.79 2.16
N VAL A 111 -16.32 6.61 3.19
CA VAL A 111 -15.04 7.32 3.36
C VAL A 111 -13.85 6.35 3.35
N VAL A 112 -13.98 5.14 3.90
CA VAL A 112 -12.91 4.15 3.95
C VAL A 112 -12.57 3.63 2.55
N VAL A 113 -13.57 3.47 1.68
CA VAL A 113 -13.33 3.07 0.28
C VAL A 113 -12.50 4.12 -0.44
N GLY A 114 -12.86 5.40 -0.29
CA GLY A 114 -12.12 6.52 -0.87
C GLY A 114 -10.68 6.57 -0.35
N LEU A 115 -10.49 6.38 0.96
CA LEU A 115 -9.16 6.36 1.57
C LEU A 115 -8.31 5.21 1.03
N VAL A 116 -8.84 3.99 0.97
CA VAL A 116 -8.12 2.83 0.42
C VAL A 116 -7.74 3.06 -1.04
N ALA A 117 -8.65 3.60 -1.86
CA ALA A 117 -8.35 3.91 -3.26
C ALA A 117 -7.19 4.92 -3.38
N VAL A 118 -7.20 5.99 -2.58
CA VAL A 118 -6.12 6.99 -2.57
C VAL A 118 -4.80 6.35 -2.12
N LEU A 119 -4.81 5.53 -1.07
CA LEU A 119 -3.61 4.86 -0.57
C LEU A 119 -3.03 3.87 -1.59
N VAL A 120 -3.87 3.09 -2.28
CA VAL A 120 -3.43 2.20 -3.36
C VAL A 120 -2.76 3.01 -4.47
N ILE A 121 -3.36 4.12 -4.89
CA ILE A 121 -2.77 4.99 -5.92
C ILE A 121 -1.42 5.54 -5.47
N LEU A 122 -1.32 6.05 -4.25
CA LEU A 122 -0.07 6.60 -3.71
C LEU A 122 1.04 5.54 -3.63
N VAL A 123 0.71 4.33 -3.19
CA VAL A 123 1.68 3.23 -3.08
C VAL A 123 2.10 2.73 -4.47
N VAL A 124 1.18 2.57 -5.41
CA VAL A 124 1.51 2.16 -6.80
C VAL A 124 2.41 3.18 -7.48
N LEU A 125 2.06 4.48 -7.38
CA LEU A 125 2.88 5.56 -7.95
C LEU A 125 4.24 5.66 -7.25
N GLY A 126 4.26 5.57 -5.91
CA GLY A 126 5.48 5.64 -5.11
C GLY A 126 6.42 4.45 -5.36
N ALA A 127 5.90 3.23 -5.43
CA ALA A 127 6.67 2.02 -5.71
C ALA A 127 7.14 1.94 -7.16
N SER A 128 6.51 2.66 -8.09
CA SER A 128 6.97 2.77 -9.47
C SER A 128 8.23 3.65 -9.62
N ILE A 129 8.52 4.52 -8.64
CA ILE A 129 9.70 5.41 -8.65
C ILE A 129 11.02 4.62 -8.74
N PRO A 130 11.30 3.62 -7.88
CA PRO A 130 12.53 2.82 -7.98
C PRO A 130 12.64 2.06 -9.30
N ALA A 131 11.54 1.50 -9.82
CA ALA A 131 11.53 0.84 -11.14
C ALA A 131 11.93 1.80 -12.26
N ILE A 132 11.34 2.99 -12.31
CA ILE A 132 11.67 4.00 -13.32
C ILE A 132 13.13 4.45 -13.18
N ARG A 133 13.62 4.65 -11.95
CA ARG A 133 15.02 5.03 -11.70
C ARG A 133 16.00 3.94 -12.11
N TYR A 134 15.67 2.67 -11.90
CA TYR A 134 16.51 1.54 -12.30
C TYR A 134 16.54 1.38 -13.82
N LEU A 135 15.38 1.47 -14.49
CA LEU A 135 15.27 1.43 -15.95
C LEU A 135 16.06 2.55 -16.65
N LEU A 136 16.06 3.76 -16.09
CA LEU A 136 16.83 4.89 -16.62
C LEU A 136 18.34 4.75 -16.41
N ARG A 137 18.78 3.91 -15.45
CA ARG A 137 20.20 3.61 -15.20
C ARG A 137 20.69 2.36 -15.92
N LEU A 138 19.78 1.53 -16.42
CA LEU A 138 20.10 0.37 -17.26
C LEU A 138 20.56 0.84 -18.64
N ASN A 139 21.88 0.99 -18.79
CA ASN A 139 22.50 1.11 -20.10
C ASN A 139 22.55 -0.28 -20.76
N ALA A 140 21.90 -0.40 -21.91
CA ALA A 140 21.85 -1.64 -22.70
C ALA A 140 23.26 -2.18 -23.07
N ALA A 141 24.28 -1.33 -23.01
CA ALA A 141 25.68 -1.70 -23.24
C ALA A 141 26.27 -2.60 -22.13
N GLU A 142 25.83 -2.48 -20.88
CA GLU A 142 26.40 -3.23 -19.74
C GLU A 142 25.88 -4.68 -19.69
N VAL A 143 24.65 -4.92 -20.17
CA VAL A 143 24.03 -6.26 -20.22
C VAL A 143 24.62 -7.13 -21.34
N LEU A 144 25.16 -6.51 -22.41
CA LEU A 144 25.70 -7.20 -23.58
C LEU A 144 27.24 -7.27 -23.62
N HIS A 145 27.94 -6.38 -22.90
CA HIS A 145 29.40 -6.41 -22.75
C HIS A 145 29.81 -6.84 -21.34
N GLY A 146 29.47 -8.09 -20.99
CA GLY A 146 30.38 -8.88 -20.17
C GLY A 146 29.82 -9.44 -18.86
N ARG A 147 30.04 -10.75 -18.76
CA ARG A 147 30.51 -11.51 -17.58
C ARG A 147 29.72 -11.43 -16.29
#